data_AF-A0A917RIW4-F1
#
_entry.id   AF-A0A917RIW4-F1
#
_cell.length_a   1.000
_cell.length_b   1.000
_cell.length_c   1.000
_cell.angle_alpha   90.00
_cell.angle_beta   90.00
_cell.angle_gamma   90.00
#
_symmetry.space_group_name_H-M   'P 1'
#
loop_
_entity.id
_entity.type
_entity.pdbx_description
1 polymer ?
#
loop_
_entity_poly.entity_id
_entity_poly.type
_entity_poly.pdbx_seq_one_letter_code
_entity_poly.pdbx_strand_id
1 'polypeptide(L)' 'MAARRPALDRITRNGASAASSEQLVDAAALNLPAAPGAACLAGEARTIQMIRNHLAKDRGWNRRSIVTKPFWTPGKRGLD' A
#
# COMPACT_ATOMS: atom_id res chain seq x y z
N MET A 1 15.54 21.59 -16.56
CA MET A 1 14.37 20.83 -17.09
C MET A 1 13.72 20.13 -15.90
N ALA A 2 12.53 20.55 -15.46
CA ALA A 2 11.88 19.93 -14.29
C ALA A 2 11.33 18.56 -14.68
N ALA A 3 11.70 17.51 -13.94
CA ALA A 3 11.19 16.16 -14.16
C ALA A 3 9.65 16.15 -14.02
N ARG A 4 8.94 15.68 -15.04
CA ARG A 4 7.49 15.49 -15.00
C ARG A 4 7.17 14.50 -13.88
N ARG A 5 6.32 14.90 -12.92
CA ARG A 5 5.85 13.97 -11.88
C ARG A 5 5.12 12.81 -12.56
N PRO A 6 5.40 11.55 -12.17
CA PRO A 6 4.65 10.41 -12.68
C PRO A 6 3.16 10.59 -12.33
N ALA A 7 2.30 10.04 -13.20
CA ALA A 7 0.86 10.00 -12.93
C ALA A 7 0.61 9.30 -11.58
N LEU A 8 -0.33 9.86 -10.81
CA LEU A 8 -0.73 9.31 -9.51
C LEU A 8 -2.06 8.60 -9.69
N ASP A 9 -2.10 7.31 -9.38
CA ASP A 9 -3.36 6.58 -9.25
C ASP A 9 -4.03 6.95 -7.93
N ARG A 10 -5.31 7.35 -8.01
CA ARG A 10 -6.11 7.77 -6.85
C ARG A 10 -7.39 6.98 -6.79
N ILE A 11 -7.68 6.46 -5.59
CA ILE A 11 -8.90 5.70 -5.31
C ILE A 11 -9.64 6.38 -4.16
N THR A 12 -10.95 6.50 -4.31
CA THR A 12 -11.85 7.04 -3.30
C THR A 12 -12.62 5.91 -2.64
N ARG A 13 -12.76 5.96 -1.31
CA ARG A 13 -13.44 4.89 -0.57
C ARG A 13 -14.95 4.86 -0.79
N ASN A 14 -15.55 5.96 -1.23
CA ASN A 14 -17.01 6.09 -1.44
C ASN A 14 -17.84 5.61 -0.24
N GLY A 15 -17.44 5.99 0.98
CA GLY A 15 -18.10 5.59 2.23
C GLY A 15 -17.61 4.26 2.83
N ALA A 16 -16.80 3.47 2.10
CA ALA A 16 -16.19 2.27 2.67
C ALA A 16 -15.19 2.59 3.79
N SER A 17 -15.01 1.61 4.68
CA SER A 17 -14.09 1.69 5.82
C SER A 17 -12.66 2.06 5.37
N ALA A 18 -12.02 2.93 6.14
CA ALA A 18 -10.60 3.22 5.98
C ALA A 18 -9.69 2.12 6.56
N ALA A 19 -10.24 1.26 7.40
CA ALA A 19 -9.52 0.16 8.05
C ALA A 19 -9.75 -1.14 7.31
N SER A 20 -8.72 -1.99 7.23
CA SER A 20 -8.75 -3.25 6.49
C SER A 20 -9.28 -3.08 5.05
N SER A 21 -8.74 -2.10 4.32
CA SER A 21 -9.26 -1.71 3.02
C SER A 21 -8.91 -2.73 1.94
N GLU A 22 -9.88 -3.53 1.51
CA GLU A 22 -9.76 -4.46 0.37
C GLU A 22 -9.56 -3.69 -0.94
N GLN A 23 -10.23 -2.54 -1.11
CA GLN A 23 -10.06 -1.67 -2.28
C GLN A 23 -8.61 -1.23 -2.50
N LEU A 24 -7.82 -1.02 -1.44
CA LEU A 24 -6.40 -0.69 -1.55
C LEU A 24 -5.52 -1.91 -1.85
N VAL A 25 -5.97 -3.13 -1.51
CA VAL A 25 -5.30 -4.35 -1.96
C VAL A 25 -5.54 -4.56 -3.45
N ASP A 26 -6.77 -4.39 -3.91
CA ASP A 26 -7.12 -4.44 -5.34
C ASP A 26 -6.36 -3.37 -6.12
N ALA A 27 -6.21 -2.17 -5.56
CA ALA A 27 -5.37 -1.12 -6.11
C ALA A 27 -3.91 -1.50 -6.25
N ALA A 28 -3.35 -2.22 -5.27
CA ALA A 28 -1.98 -2.71 -5.35
C ALA A 28 -1.80 -3.74 -6.49
N ALA A 29 -2.91 -4.24 -7.05
CA ALA A 29 -2.91 -5.02 -8.28
C ALA A 29 -2.72 -4.17 -9.57
N LEU A 30 -2.59 -2.84 -9.48
CA LEU A 30 -2.28 -1.97 -10.62
C LEU A 30 -0.94 -2.33 -11.31
N ASN A 31 -0.77 -1.83 -12.53
CA ASN A 31 0.41 -2.05 -13.38
C ASN A 31 1.67 -1.40 -12.79
N LEU A 32 2.25 -2.05 -11.79
CA LEU A 32 3.56 -1.71 -11.28
C LEU A 32 4.63 -2.09 -12.32
N PRO A 33 5.73 -1.34 -12.41
CA PRO A 33 6.84 -1.70 -13.28
C PRO A 33 7.32 -3.14 -13.02
N ALA A 34 7.63 -3.88 -14.09
CA ALA A 34 8.07 -5.27 -14.01
C ALA A 34 9.47 -5.44 -13.38
N ALA A 35 10.31 -4.40 -13.42
CA ALA A 35 11.62 -4.40 -12.77
C ALA A 35 11.47 -4.14 -11.26
N PRO A 36 12.30 -4.77 -10.40
CA PRO A 36 12.18 -4.62 -8.96
C PRO A 36 12.42 -3.17 -8.51
N GLY A 37 11.34 -2.49 -8.14
CA GLY A 37 11.37 -1.24 -7.40
C GLY A 37 11.27 -1.48 -5.89
N ALA A 38 11.43 -0.41 -5.11
CA ALA A 38 11.10 -0.43 -3.68
C ALA A 38 9.67 0.07 -3.47
N ALA A 39 8.87 -0.66 -2.68
CA ALA A 39 7.55 -0.20 -2.22
C ALA A 39 7.65 0.39 -0.82
N CYS A 40 7.03 1.54 -0.60
CA CYS A 40 6.81 2.11 0.73
C CYS A 40 5.32 2.10 1.01
N LEU A 41 4.90 1.32 2.00
CA LEU A 41 3.50 1.18 2.40
C LEU A 41 3.27 1.99 3.68
N ALA A 42 2.37 2.97 3.62
CA ALA A 42 2.04 3.86 4.73
C ALA A 42 0.53 4.01 4.88
N GLY A 43 0.03 4.00 6.11
CA GLY A 43 -1.40 4.00 6.41
C GLY A 43 -1.78 3.10 7.59
N GLU A 44 -2.95 2.49 7.50
CA GLU A 44 -3.52 1.64 8.54
C GLU A 44 -2.75 0.31 8.66
N ALA A 45 -2.47 -0.11 9.90
CA ALA A 45 -1.57 -1.23 10.17
C ALA A 45 -1.99 -2.54 9.49
N ARG A 46 -3.27 -2.92 9.55
CA ARG A 46 -3.78 -4.15 8.93
C ARG A 46 -3.79 -4.06 7.41
N THR A 47 -4.22 -2.93 6.85
CA THR A 47 -4.20 -2.69 5.39
C THR A 47 -2.78 -2.80 4.82
N ILE A 48 -1.78 -2.19 5.49
CA ILE A 48 -0.37 -2.33 5.08
C ILE A 48 0.07 -3.80 5.07
N GLN A 49 -0.30 -4.56 6.10
CA GLN A 49 0.05 -5.98 6.17
C GLN A 49 -0.60 -6.78 5.04
N MET A 50 -1.87 -6.49 4.71
CA MET A 50 -2.58 -7.12 3.59
C MET A 50 -1.87 -6.83 2.26
N ILE A 51 -1.52 -5.57 1.98
CA ILE A 51 -0.81 -5.20 0.75
C ILE A 51 0.59 -5.81 0.70
N ARG A 52 1.35 -5.78 1.81
CA ARG A 52 2.68 -6.42 1.89
C ARG A 52 2.58 -7.90 1.56
N ASN A 53 1.57 -8.58 2.08
CA ASN A 53 1.35 -10.00 1.81
C ASN A 53 1.03 -10.23 0.34
N HIS A 54 0.15 -9.44 -0.27
CA HIS A 54 -0.17 -9.53 -1.70
C HIS A 54 1.09 -9.35 -2.57
N LEU A 55 1.87 -8.29 -2.34
CA LEU A 55 3.10 -8.04 -3.09
C LEU A 55 4.12 -9.19 -2.94
N ALA A 56 4.31 -9.71 -1.73
CA ALA A 56 5.32 -10.75 -1.47
C ALA A 56 4.89 -12.15 -1.89
N LYS A 57 3.62 -12.52 -1.69
CA LYS A 57 3.12 -13.88 -1.95
C LYS A 57 2.58 -14.03 -3.36
N ASP A 58 1.79 -13.07 -3.82
CA ASP A 58 1.05 -13.19 -5.07
C ASP A 58 1.84 -12.61 -6.25
N ARG A 59 2.66 -11.58 -6.00
CA ARG A 59 3.54 -10.96 -7.02
C ARG A 59 5.01 -11.34 -6.92
N GLY A 60 5.39 -12.15 -5.93
CA GLY A 60 6.77 -12.64 -5.76
C GLY A 60 7.81 -11.56 -5.44
N TRP A 61 7.39 -10.38 -4.96
CA TRP A 61 8.34 -9.32 -4.61
C TRP A 61 9.25 -9.74 -3.46
N ASN A 62 10.51 -9.33 -3.52
CA ASN A 62 11.42 -9.51 -2.39
C ASN A 62 10.91 -8.70 -1.19
N ARG A 63 10.69 -9.38 -0.06
CA ARG A 63 10.23 -8.76 1.20
C ARG A 63 11.14 -7.64 1.68
N ARG A 64 12.44 -7.67 1.35
CA ARG A 64 13.41 -6.61 1.70
C ARG A 64 13.20 -5.33 0.89
N SER A 65 12.51 -5.42 -0.25
CA SER A 65 12.15 -4.28 -1.09
C SER A 65 10.82 -3.64 -0.69
N ILE A 66 10.14 -4.15 0.35
CA ILE A 66 8.86 -3.63 0.85
C ILE A 66 9.07 -3.03 2.23
N VAL A 67 9.07 -1.70 2.30
CA VAL A 67 9.16 -0.93 3.54
C VAL A 67 7.75 -0.64 4.06
N THR A 68 7.47 -0.99 5.31
CA THR A 68 6.19 -0.71 5.96
C THR A 68 6.33 0.38 7.01
N LYS A 69 5.42 1.35 6.99
CA LYS A 69 5.31 2.43 7.97
C LYS A 69 3.85 2.53 8.43
N PRO A 70 3.43 1.71 9.40
CA PRO A 70 2.09 1.86 9.97
C PRO A 70 1.99 3.21 10.68
N PHE A 71 0.84 3.87 10.53
CA PHE A 71 0.57 5.18 11.13
C PHE A 71 -0.57 5.14 12.14
N TRP A 72 -1.55 4.24 11.95
CA TRP A 72 -2.72 4.17 12.82
C TRP A 72 -3.33 2.77 12.83
N THR A 73 -4.14 2.52 13.86
CA THR A 73 -4.97 1.32 14.03
C THR A 73 -6.35 1.73 14.58
N PRO A 74 -7.47 1.12 14.16
CA PRO A 74 -8.78 1.42 14.72
C PRO A 74 -8.82 1.28 16.25
N GLY A 75 -9.49 2.22 16.93
CA GLY A 75 -9.64 2.21 18.38
C GLY A 75 -8.39 2.61 19.16
N LYS A 76 -7.30 3.00 18.49
CA LYS A 76 -6.02 3.40 19.08
C LYS A 76 -5.69 4.85 18.78
N ARG A 77 -4.84 5.45 19.62
CA ARG A 77 -4.31 6.79 19.39
C ARG A 77 -2.92 6.66 18.76
N GLY A 78 -2.87 6.72 17.43
CA GLY A 78 -1.65 6.36 16.70
C GLY A 78 -1.47 4.84 16.69
N LEU A 79 -0.30 4.37 17.12
CA LEU A 79 0.00 2.93 17.21
C LEU A 79 -0.13 2.36 18.63
N ASP A 80 -0.26 3.22 19.65
CA ASP A 80 -0.47 2.84 21.04
C ASP A 80 -1.91 2.36 21.29
#